data_AF-A0A7W0SNH9-F1
#
_entry.id   AF-A0A7W0SNH9-F1
#
_cell.length_a   1.000
_cell.length_b   1.000
_cell.length_c   1.000
_cell.angle_alpha   90.00
_cell.angle_beta   90.00
_cell.angle_gamma   90.00
#
_symmetry.space_group_name_H-M   'P 1'
#
loop_
_entity.id
_entity.type
_entity.pdbx_description
1 polymer ?
#
loop_
_entity_poly.entity_id
_entity_poly.type
_entity_poly.pdbx_seq_one_letter_code
_entity_poly.pdbx_strand_id
1 'polypeptide(L)'
;MKPSPPWRAALIGVIALVVVAFLVGRVLAGNPEIAAPPPVTLTPAEQIASLEQRVRAQPQNFAAWQELGAALVQESIQSGNPVLYTRAEEVLFEGANLAPNHPAILISQGVLALARHEFREAAELAATVREADPFNADALVILVDAQVELGQYDEAAESLQQLLDLRPALPALARTSYLRELNGDLPGAEQALIQAITAGSRSGYDVAVTHALLGDLYLKQGELDRAEERYSQAEELFVGLPAVTLGRARIALAQGELASAVESLATLTERLPTPENLTLLGEALIAASRVTEAEDAFATVEVVEELQLDAGIVVDLELARFEADHGDPARALSLAEAAYAERPTVFAAGVMGWSLYRIGETEAALPYAEESLRLGTLDAELRL
;
A
#
# COMPACT_ATOMS: atom_id res chain seq x y z
N MET A 1 33.71 -21.25 -1.46
CA MET A 1 32.46 -20.60 -1.01
C MET A 1 31.36 -21.14 -1.90
N LYS A 2 30.39 -21.88 -1.36
CA LYS A 2 29.24 -22.37 -2.14
C LYS A 2 28.28 -21.19 -2.38
N PRO A 3 27.72 -21.01 -3.58
CA PRO A 3 26.69 -19.99 -3.79
C PRO A 3 25.49 -20.29 -2.89
N SER A 4 24.92 -19.26 -2.27
CA SER A 4 23.67 -19.35 -1.53
C SER A 4 22.53 -19.75 -2.47
N PRO A 5 21.57 -20.57 -2.03
CA PRO A 5 20.44 -20.96 -2.86
C PRO A 5 19.55 -19.74 -3.20
N PRO A 6 18.93 -19.71 -4.40
CA PRO A 6 18.27 -18.52 -4.97
C PRO A 6 17.08 -18.00 -4.15
N TRP A 7 16.44 -18.84 -3.34
CA TRP A 7 15.30 -18.45 -2.49
C TRP A 7 15.63 -17.43 -1.40
N ARG A 8 16.91 -17.28 -1.00
CA ARG A 8 17.31 -16.26 -0.01
C ARG A 8 17.21 -14.82 -0.53
N ALA A 9 17.22 -14.63 -1.85
CA ALA A 9 17.00 -13.31 -2.46
C ALA A 9 15.51 -12.99 -2.62
N ALA A 10 14.65 -14.02 -2.81
CA ALA A 10 13.21 -13.87 -2.95
C ALA A 10 12.51 -13.41 -1.65
N LEU A 11 13.02 -13.83 -0.48
CA LEU A 11 12.45 -13.47 0.84
C LEU A 11 12.63 -12.00 1.26
N ILE A 12 13.32 -11.18 0.47
CA ILE A 12 13.62 -9.77 0.77
C ILE A 12 12.70 -8.82 -0.04
N GLY A 13 11.78 -9.34 -0.87
CA GLY A 13 10.80 -8.53 -1.59
C GLY A 13 9.93 -7.72 -0.61
N VAL A 14 10.06 -6.39 -0.68
CA VAL A 14 9.21 -5.45 0.07
C VAL A 14 8.36 -4.73 -0.96
N ILE A 15 7.12 -5.20 -1.10
CA ILE A 15 6.12 -4.59 -1.98
C ILE A 15 5.88 -3.15 -1.53
N ALA A 16 5.93 -2.27 -2.51
CA ALA A 16 5.77 -0.83 -2.38
C ALA A 16 4.31 -0.34 -2.25
N LEU A 17 3.37 -1.23 -1.91
CA LEU A 17 1.95 -0.88 -1.69
C LEU A 17 1.72 -0.08 -0.40
N VAL A 18 2.74 0.04 0.46
CA VAL A 18 2.63 0.64 1.80
C VAL A 18 2.44 2.16 1.75
N VAL A 19 2.95 2.85 0.72
CA VAL A 19 2.94 4.32 0.67
C VAL A 19 1.54 4.88 0.37
N VAL A 20 0.78 4.19 -0.50
CA VAL A 20 -0.59 4.57 -0.87
C VAL A 20 -1.56 4.25 0.27
N ALA A 21 -1.45 3.07 0.90
CA ALA A 21 -2.42 2.64 1.91
C ALA A 21 -2.35 3.45 3.24
N PHE A 22 -1.16 3.80 3.74
CA PHE A 22 -1.06 4.28 5.13
C PHE A 22 -1.12 5.81 5.32
N LEU A 23 -0.81 6.63 4.30
CA LEU A 23 -0.82 8.11 4.41
C LEU A 23 -2.12 8.77 3.96
N VAL A 24 -3.06 7.99 3.43
CA VAL A 24 -4.38 8.40 2.96
C VAL A 24 -5.30 8.89 4.10
N GLY A 25 -5.06 8.47 5.35
CA GLY A 25 -5.96 8.75 6.49
C GLY A 25 -6.14 10.23 6.88
N ARG A 26 -5.33 11.18 6.38
CA ARG A 26 -5.43 12.61 6.76
C ARG A 26 -5.76 13.60 5.66
N VAL A 27 -5.90 13.13 4.43
CA VAL A 27 -6.56 13.88 3.35
C VAL A 27 -7.99 14.31 3.76
N LEU A 28 -8.54 13.72 4.83
CA LEU A 28 -9.96 13.80 5.21
C LEU A 28 -10.23 14.60 6.51
N ALA A 29 -9.21 15.18 7.16
CA ALA A 29 -9.38 15.93 8.41
C ALA A 29 -9.12 17.44 8.22
N GLY A 30 -10.16 18.19 7.83
CA GLY A 30 -10.11 19.64 7.62
C GLY A 30 -9.93 20.48 8.90
N ASN A 31 -9.02 21.46 8.78
CA ASN A 31 -8.84 22.71 9.56
C ASN A 31 -8.36 22.73 11.03
N PRO A 32 -7.69 23.84 11.45
CA PRO A 32 -6.81 23.90 12.61
C PRO A 32 -7.53 24.47 13.84
N GLU A 33 -7.54 23.74 14.95
CA GLU A 33 -7.89 24.34 16.25
C GLU A 33 -6.93 23.92 17.37
N ILE A 34 -6.74 24.86 18.28
CA ILE A 34 -5.69 24.94 19.32
C ILE A 34 -5.86 23.85 20.37
N ALA A 35 -4.71 23.37 20.87
CA ALA A 35 -4.49 22.47 22.00
C ALA A 35 -5.68 22.28 22.96
N ALA A 36 -6.46 21.23 22.69
CA ALA A 36 -7.37 20.60 23.66
C ALA A 36 -6.59 19.50 24.43
N PRO A 37 -7.03 19.13 25.66
CA PRO A 37 -6.46 17.99 26.40
C PRO A 37 -6.44 16.72 25.55
N PRO A 38 -5.59 15.71 25.84
CA PRO A 38 -5.47 14.53 24.99
C PRO A 38 -6.87 13.96 24.79
N PRO A 39 -7.38 13.89 23.54
CA PRO A 39 -8.71 13.37 23.32
C PRO A 39 -8.75 11.96 23.88
N VAL A 40 -9.87 11.58 24.50
CA VAL A 40 -10.20 10.16 24.64
C VAL A 40 -10.13 9.61 23.22
N THR A 41 -9.06 8.88 22.90
CA THR A 41 -8.90 8.28 21.58
C THR A 41 -9.90 7.14 21.51
N LEU A 42 -11.04 7.43 20.87
CA LEU A 42 -12.01 6.40 20.53
C LEU A 42 -11.29 5.30 19.74
N THR A 43 -11.64 4.05 20.01
CA THR A 43 -11.29 2.95 19.11
C THR A 43 -11.89 3.22 17.72
N PRO A 44 -11.33 2.66 16.63
CA PRO A 44 -11.91 2.83 15.30
C PRO A 44 -13.40 2.45 15.24
N ALA A 45 -13.79 1.37 15.92
CA ALA A 45 -15.18 0.95 16.05
C ALA A 45 -16.08 2.00 16.75
N GLU A 46 -15.60 2.60 17.85
CA GLU A 46 -16.33 3.67 18.55
C GLU A 46 -16.41 4.95 17.71
N GLN A 47 -15.37 5.27 16.95
CA GLN A 47 -15.36 6.40 16.02
C GLN A 47 -16.40 6.21 14.92
N ILE A 48 -16.41 5.04 14.26
CA ILE A 48 -17.41 4.69 13.24
C ILE A 48 -18.82 4.73 13.83
N ALA A 49 -19.04 4.13 15.00
CA ALA A 49 -20.36 4.15 15.65
C ALA A 49 -20.84 5.58 15.98
N SER A 50 -19.93 6.47 16.40
CA SER A 50 -20.24 7.88 16.64
C SER A 50 -20.63 8.61 15.34
N LEU A 51 -19.92 8.34 14.25
CA LEU A 51 -20.20 8.91 12.93
C LEU A 51 -21.53 8.38 12.36
N GLU A 52 -21.83 7.10 12.53
CA GLU A 52 -23.13 6.52 12.18
C GLU A 52 -24.28 7.21 12.93
N GLN A 53 -24.11 7.49 14.23
CA GLN A 53 -25.11 8.23 15.00
C GLN A 53 -25.28 9.66 14.48
N ARG A 54 -24.18 10.32 14.08
CA ARG A 54 -24.21 11.68 13.52
C ARG A 54 -24.97 11.73 12.20
N VAL A 55 -24.70 10.79 11.30
CA VAL A 55 -25.43 10.64 10.04
C VAL A 55 -26.93 10.43 10.30
N ARG A 56 -27.31 9.56 11.24
CA ARG A 56 -28.73 9.34 11.61
C ARG A 56 -29.40 10.59 12.20
N ALA A 57 -28.67 11.37 13.00
CA ALA A 57 -29.20 12.58 13.62
C ALA A 57 -29.28 13.76 12.63
N GLN A 58 -28.41 13.78 11.61
CA GLN A 58 -28.27 14.87 10.65
C GLN A 58 -28.19 14.31 9.21
N PRO A 59 -29.24 13.67 8.68
CA PRO A 59 -29.18 12.99 7.39
C PRO A 59 -28.95 13.94 6.20
N GLN A 60 -29.15 15.24 6.37
CA GLN A 60 -28.92 16.27 5.35
C GLN A 60 -27.51 16.90 5.42
N ASN A 61 -26.66 16.46 6.36
CA ASN A 61 -25.30 16.97 6.51
C ASN A 61 -24.33 16.10 5.70
N PHE A 62 -24.00 16.53 4.47
CA PHE A 62 -23.08 15.78 3.60
C PHE A 62 -21.70 15.55 4.25
N ALA A 63 -21.23 16.44 5.13
CA ALA A 63 -19.93 16.29 5.80
C ALA A 63 -19.94 15.10 6.77
N ALA A 64 -21.07 14.81 7.42
CA ALA A 64 -21.19 13.63 8.29
C ALA A 64 -21.10 12.32 7.49
N TRP A 65 -21.68 12.29 6.29
CA TRP A 65 -21.56 11.16 5.35
C TRP A 65 -20.12 11.01 4.87
N GLN A 66 -19.48 12.12 4.46
CA GLN A 66 -18.07 12.15 4.05
C GLN A 66 -17.14 11.58 5.14
N GLU A 67 -17.27 12.08 6.38
CA GLU A 67 -16.45 11.64 7.52
C GLU A 67 -16.66 10.15 7.84
N LEU A 68 -17.89 9.63 7.73
CA LEU A 68 -18.18 8.20 7.91
C LEU A 68 -17.55 7.36 6.81
N GLY A 69 -17.67 7.77 5.54
CA GLY A 69 -17.07 7.08 4.41
C GLY A 69 -15.55 7.01 4.53
N ALA A 70 -14.93 8.14 4.84
CA ALA A 70 -13.51 8.26 5.15
C ALA A 70 -13.04 7.29 6.24
N ALA A 71 -13.76 7.24 7.36
CA ALA A 71 -13.42 6.35 8.49
C ALA A 71 -13.57 4.87 8.12
N LEU A 72 -14.56 4.51 7.29
CA LEU A 72 -14.74 3.15 6.81
C LEU A 72 -13.60 2.70 5.89
N VAL A 73 -13.14 3.57 4.97
CA VAL A 73 -11.96 3.27 4.13
C VAL A 73 -10.72 3.05 5.00
N GLN A 74 -10.49 3.95 5.96
CA GLN A 74 -9.34 3.84 6.85
C GLN A 74 -9.36 2.55 7.67
N GLU A 75 -10.51 2.18 8.23
CA GLU A 75 -10.64 0.93 8.98
C GLU A 75 -10.48 -0.30 8.08
N SER A 76 -10.97 -0.25 6.84
CA SER A 76 -10.76 -1.31 5.84
C SER A 76 -9.27 -1.57 5.62
N ILE A 77 -8.48 -0.51 5.41
CA ILE A 77 -7.03 -0.59 5.21
C ILE A 77 -6.33 -1.17 6.45
N GLN A 78 -6.73 -0.74 7.66
CA GLN A 78 -6.08 -1.15 8.90
C GLN A 78 -6.42 -2.59 9.33
N SER A 79 -7.65 -3.03 9.06
CA SER A 79 -8.16 -4.35 9.45
C SER A 79 -8.05 -5.40 8.36
N GLY A 80 -7.83 -4.99 7.10
CA GLY A 80 -7.90 -5.89 5.94
C GLY A 80 -9.30 -6.42 5.66
N ASN A 81 -10.35 -5.75 6.14
CA ASN A 81 -11.74 -6.18 5.94
C ASN A 81 -12.36 -5.51 4.70
N PRO A 82 -12.39 -6.18 3.53
CA PRO A 82 -12.79 -5.55 2.27
C PRO A 82 -14.27 -5.14 2.24
N VAL A 83 -15.14 -5.75 3.07
CA VAL A 83 -16.58 -5.40 3.18
C VAL A 83 -16.78 -3.93 3.56
N LEU A 84 -15.82 -3.33 4.28
CA LEU A 84 -15.89 -1.93 4.67
C LEU A 84 -15.75 -0.98 3.47
N TYR A 85 -15.10 -1.40 2.38
CA TYR A 85 -15.06 -0.61 1.15
C TYR A 85 -16.43 -0.50 0.50
N THR A 86 -17.20 -1.59 0.41
CA THR A 86 -18.57 -1.55 -0.12
C THR A 86 -19.45 -0.61 0.70
N ARG A 87 -19.34 -0.67 2.04
CA ARG A 87 -20.05 0.26 2.93
C ARG A 87 -19.60 1.71 2.75
N ALA A 88 -18.31 1.94 2.54
CA ALA A 88 -17.76 3.28 2.33
C ALA A 88 -18.34 3.92 1.05
N GLU A 89 -18.45 3.16 -0.03
CA GLU A 89 -19.07 3.61 -1.29
C GLU A 89 -20.52 4.02 -1.10
N GLU A 90 -21.35 3.19 -0.46
CA GLU A 90 -22.75 3.51 -0.18
C GLU A 90 -22.89 4.82 0.61
N VAL A 91 -22.06 4.99 1.64
CA VAL A 91 -22.05 6.18 2.48
C VAL A 91 -21.58 7.42 1.72
N LEU A 92 -20.55 7.29 0.88
CA LEU A 92 -20.04 8.41 0.06
C LEU A 92 -21.01 8.77 -1.06
N PHE A 93 -21.76 7.81 -1.60
CA PHE A 93 -22.82 8.05 -2.58
C PHE A 93 -23.95 8.91 -1.99
N GLU A 94 -24.39 8.64 -0.76
CA GLU A 94 -25.37 9.48 -0.08
C GLU A 94 -24.84 10.91 0.16
N GLY A 95 -23.56 11.04 0.55
CA GLY A 95 -22.90 12.34 0.65
C GLY A 95 -22.86 13.09 -0.69
N ALA A 96 -22.56 12.38 -1.79
CA ALA A 96 -22.53 12.94 -3.14
C ALA A 96 -23.92 13.39 -3.63
N ASN A 97 -24.99 12.68 -3.29
CA ASN A 97 -26.36 13.09 -3.61
C ASN A 97 -26.76 14.43 -2.94
N LEU A 98 -26.24 14.69 -1.74
CA LEU A 98 -26.50 15.93 -1.00
C LEU A 98 -25.62 17.09 -1.48
N ALA A 99 -24.38 16.81 -1.88
CA ALA A 99 -23.42 17.81 -2.34
C ALA A 99 -22.64 17.32 -3.58
N PRO A 100 -23.28 17.33 -4.77
CA PRO A 100 -22.65 16.85 -6.00
C PRO A 100 -21.37 17.64 -6.32
N ASN A 101 -20.31 16.93 -6.69
CA ASN A 101 -18.99 17.48 -7.03
C ASN A 101 -18.35 18.33 -5.92
N HIS A 102 -18.77 18.17 -4.65
CA HIS A 102 -18.12 18.85 -3.54
C HIS A 102 -16.71 18.27 -3.33
N PRO A 103 -15.65 19.11 -3.25
CA PRO A 103 -14.26 18.64 -3.17
C PRO A 103 -14.01 17.59 -2.10
N ALA A 104 -14.53 17.77 -0.88
CA ALA A 104 -14.34 16.80 0.20
C ALA A 104 -14.92 15.40 -0.08
N ILE A 105 -16.03 15.33 -0.83
CA ILE A 105 -16.64 14.06 -1.23
C ILE A 105 -15.81 13.41 -2.32
N LEU A 106 -15.46 14.15 -3.37
CA LEU A 106 -14.62 13.66 -4.47
C LEU A 106 -13.26 13.17 -3.98
N ILE A 107 -12.65 13.88 -3.02
CA ILE A 107 -11.41 13.48 -2.35
C ILE A 107 -11.60 12.13 -1.62
N SER A 108 -12.69 11.96 -0.87
CA SER A 108 -12.96 10.68 -0.16
C SER A 108 -13.24 9.53 -1.13
N GLN A 109 -13.92 9.81 -2.25
CA GLN A 109 -14.13 8.84 -3.32
C GLN A 109 -12.82 8.49 -4.01
N GLY A 110 -11.94 9.47 -4.28
CA GLY A 110 -10.63 9.22 -4.88
C GLY A 110 -9.73 8.39 -3.96
N VAL A 111 -9.82 8.62 -2.65
CA VAL A 111 -9.18 7.78 -1.63
C VAL A 111 -9.71 6.35 -1.64
N LEU A 112 -11.03 6.16 -1.72
CA LEU A 112 -11.64 4.83 -1.85
C LEU A 112 -11.18 4.14 -3.13
N ALA A 113 -11.17 4.85 -4.25
CA ALA A 113 -10.71 4.34 -5.55
C ALA A 113 -9.24 3.90 -5.48
N LEU A 114 -8.35 4.69 -4.85
CA LEU A 114 -6.96 4.25 -4.60
C LEU A 114 -6.92 2.96 -3.77
N ALA A 115 -7.73 2.86 -2.71
CA ALA A 115 -7.76 1.69 -1.83
C ALA A 115 -8.34 0.42 -2.49
N ARG A 116 -9.13 0.59 -3.56
CA ARG A 116 -9.64 -0.48 -4.43
C ARG A 116 -8.79 -0.73 -5.67
N HIS A 117 -7.67 -0.02 -5.81
CA HIS A 117 -6.79 -0.07 -6.98
C HIS A 117 -7.47 0.42 -8.29
N GLU A 118 -8.51 1.25 -8.18
CA GLU A 118 -9.20 1.94 -9.28
C GLU A 118 -8.45 3.24 -9.64
N PHE A 119 -7.17 3.12 -10.00
CA PHE A 119 -6.25 4.26 -10.10
C PHE A 119 -6.67 5.31 -11.15
N ARG A 120 -7.27 4.87 -12.26
CA ARG A 120 -7.78 5.79 -13.29
C ARG A 120 -8.92 6.66 -12.76
N GLU A 121 -9.87 6.06 -12.04
CA GLU A 121 -10.97 6.79 -11.41
C GLU A 121 -10.44 7.76 -10.34
N ALA A 122 -9.49 7.32 -9.52
CA ALA A 122 -8.83 8.18 -8.54
C ALA A 122 -8.20 9.43 -9.20
N ALA A 123 -7.50 9.27 -10.32
CA ALA A 123 -6.92 10.37 -11.08
C ALA A 123 -8.00 11.32 -11.65
N GLU A 124 -9.09 10.79 -12.18
CA GLU A 124 -10.21 11.59 -12.72
C GLU A 124 -10.93 12.40 -11.63
N LEU A 125 -11.18 11.80 -10.47
CA LEU A 125 -11.75 12.47 -9.30
C LEU A 125 -10.83 13.59 -8.79
N ALA A 126 -9.53 13.32 -8.68
CA ALA A 126 -8.54 14.32 -8.29
C ALA A 126 -8.44 15.46 -9.31
N ALA A 127 -8.48 15.16 -10.61
CA ALA A 127 -8.49 16.15 -11.67
C ALA A 127 -9.71 17.07 -11.57
N THR A 128 -10.90 16.51 -11.33
CA THR A 128 -12.15 17.28 -11.15
C THR A 128 -12.03 18.27 -9.99
N VAL A 129 -11.43 17.87 -8.87
CA VAL A 129 -11.18 18.78 -7.73
C VAL A 129 -10.21 19.90 -8.13
N ARG A 130 -9.15 19.56 -8.87
CA ARG A 130 -8.13 20.53 -9.29
C ARG A 130 -8.61 21.52 -10.35
N GLU A 131 -9.60 21.18 -11.16
CA GLU A 131 -10.25 22.13 -12.07
C GLU A 131 -10.92 23.28 -11.31
N ALA A 132 -11.49 22.98 -10.14
CA ALA A 132 -12.11 23.97 -9.27
C ALA A 132 -11.11 24.68 -8.34
N ASP A 133 -10.13 23.94 -7.82
CA ASP A 133 -9.06 24.44 -6.94
C ASP A 133 -7.69 23.83 -7.30
N PRO A 134 -6.91 24.50 -8.17
CA PRO A 134 -5.60 24.01 -8.59
C PRO A 134 -4.59 23.83 -7.45
N PHE A 135 -4.84 24.44 -6.28
CA PHE A 135 -3.95 24.40 -5.12
C PHE A 135 -4.43 23.44 -4.02
N ASN A 136 -5.40 22.58 -4.34
CA ASN A 136 -5.86 21.56 -3.40
C ASN A 136 -4.79 20.46 -3.24
N ALA A 137 -4.04 20.55 -2.13
CA ALA A 137 -2.97 19.61 -1.83
C ALA A 137 -3.45 18.16 -1.63
N ASP A 138 -4.70 17.97 -1.20
CA ASP A 138 -5.25 16.63 -0.97
C ASP A 138 -5.61 15.93 -2.28
N ALA A 139 -6.11 16.67 -3.27
CA ALA A 139 -6.26 16.18 -4.64
C ALA A 139 -4.89 15.89 -5.30
N LEU A 140 -3.86 16.71 -5.04
CA LEU A 140 -2.50 16.42 -5.52
C LEU A 140 -1.94 15.14 -4.91
N VAL A 141 -2.21 14.84 -3.64
CA VAL A 141 -1.83 13.56 -3.02
C VAL A 141 -2.43 12.38 -3.78
N ILE A 142 -3.75 12.41 -4.03
CA ILE A 142 -4.43 11.34 -4.77
C ILE A 142 -3.87 11.20 -6.19
N LEU A 143 -3.63 12.33 -6.86
CA LEU A 143 -3.13 12.35 -8.23
C LEU A 143 -1.71 11.77 -8.32
N VAL A 144 -0.81 12.10 -7.38
CA VAL A 144 0.53 11.52 -7.34
C VAL A 144 0.46 10.00 -7.19
N ASP A 145 -0.34 9.51 -6.24
CA ASP A 145 -0.45 8.07 -5.98
C ASP A 145 -1.03 7.34 -7.19
N ALA A 146 -2.11 7.87 -7.78
CA ALA A 146 -2.71 7.31 -8.98
C ALA A 146 -1.74 7.31 -10.18
N GLN A 147 -0.98 8.39 -10.38
CA GLN A 147 -0.02 8.48 -11.48
C GLN A 147 1.13 7.48 -11.33
N VAL A 148 1.65 7.28 -10.12
CA VAL A 148 2.67 6.25 -9.85
C VAL A 148 2.13 4.86 -10.19
N GLU A 149 0.92 4.55 -9.71
CA GLU A 149 0.29 3.24 -9.93
C GLU A 149 -0.18 3.03 -11.38
N LEU A 150 -0.32 4.09 -12.17
CA LEU A 150 -0.59 4.02 -13.62
C LEU A 150 0.70 4.01 -14.47
N GLY A 151 1.89 4.01 -13.85
CA GLY A 151 3.17 4.04 -14.54
C GLY A 151 3.54 5.41 -15.15
N GLN A 152 2.78 6.46 -14.83
CA GLN A 152 2.94 7.85 -15.27
C GLN A 152 3.95 8.57 -14.36
N TYR A 153 5.18 8.07 -14.32
CA TYR A 153 6.19 8.49 -13.33
C TYR A 153 6.66 9.93 -13.50
N ASP A 154 6.72 10.44 -14.74
CA ASP A 154 7.12 11.82 -15.01
C ASP A 154 6.04 12.80 -14.53
N GLU A 155 4.77 12.50 -14.83
CA GLU A 155 3.62 13.29 -14.37
C GLU A 155 3.47 13.21 -12.85
N ALA A 156 3.73 12.05 -12.24
CA ALA A 156 3.77 11.89 -10.79
C ALA A 156 4.84 12.81 -10.16
N ALA A 157 6.03 12.92 -10.78
CA ALA A 157 7.09 13.81 -10.30
C ALA A 157 6.67 15.28 -10.34
N GLU A 158 6.00 15.71 -11.41
CA GLU A 158 5.49 17.08 -11.55
C GLU A 158 4.40 17.39 -10.51
N SER A 159 3.42 16.50 -10.35
CA SER A 159 2.36 16.63 -9.34
C SER A 159 2.93 16.64 -7.92
N LEU A 160 3.94 15.82 -7.65
CA LEU A 160 4.61 15.75 -6.36
C LEU A 160 5.40 17.02 -6.08
N GLN A 161 6.05 17.61 -7.09
CA GLN A 161 6.73 18.89 -6.94
C GLN A 161 5.73 20.00 -6.58
N GLN A 162 4.57 20.06 -7.24
CA GLN A 162 3.51 21.00 -6.89
C GLN A 162 3.02 20.78 -5.44
N LEU A 163 2.87 19.52 -5.01
CA LEU A 163 2.50 19.20 -3.64
C LEU A 163 3.55 19.69 -2.63
N LEU A 164 4.85 19.49 -2.92
CA LEU A 164 5.95 19.97 -2.08
C LEU A 164 5.99 21.50 -2.01
N ASP A 165 5.73 22.20 -3.12
CA ASP A 165 5.70 23.66 -3.17
C ASP A 165 4.57 24.23 -2.30
N LEU A 166 3.43 23.54 -2.22
CA LEU A 166 2.27 23.94 -1.43
C LEU A 166 2.38 23.52 0.04
N ARG A 167 2.84 22.29 0.29
CA ARG A 167 2.81 21.64 1.59
C ARG A 167 4.00 20.66 1.73
N PRO A 168 5.21 21.16 2.06
CA PRO A 168 6.39 20.31 2.29
C PRO A 168 6.32 19.64 3.67
N ALA A 169 5.35 18.75 3.83
CA ALA A 169 5.07 18.01 5.06
C ALA A 169 5.32 16.50 4.88
N LEU A 170 5.22 15.75 5.98
CA LEU A 170 5.46 14.30 6.02
C LEU A 170 4.79 13.54 4.85
N PRO A 171 3.50 13.75 4.49
CA PRO A 171 2.89 13.02 3.38
C PRO A 171 3.56 13.23 2.01
N ALA A 172 4.04 14.45 1.73
CA ALA A 172 4.71 14.78 0.48
C ALA A 172 6.17 14.25 0.48
N LEU A 173 6.86 14.36 1.61
CA LEU A 173 8.24 13.89 1.76
C LEU A 173 8.33 12.36 1.72
N ALA A 174 7.35 11.64 2.27
CA ALA A 174 7.28 10.18 2.15
C ALA A 174 7.09 9.74 0.68
N ARG A 175 6.23 10.42 -0.09
CA ARG A 175 6.08 10.17 -1.55
C ARG A 175 7.32 10.53 -2.34
N THR A 176 8.06 11.56 -1.91
CA THR A 176 9.38 11.90 -2.47
C THR A 176 10.37 10.77 -2.28
N SER A 177 10.34 10.12 -1.12
CA SER A 177 11.15 8.94 -0.88
C SER A 177 10.81 7.83 -1.87
N TYR A 178 9.53 7.49 -1.97
CA TYR A 178 9.08 6.40 -2.82
C TYR A 178 9.43 6.61 -4.30
N LEU A 179 9.19 7.80 -4.84
CA LEU A 179 9.51 8.09 -6.24
C LEU A 179 11.02 8.04 -6.50
N ARG A 180 11.85 8.45 -5.53
CA ARG A 180 13.31 8.31 -5.62
C ARG A 180 13.75 6.85 -5.56
N GLU A 181 13.15 6.06 -4.68
CA GLU A 181 13.39 4.63 -4.57
C GLU A 181 13.06 3.90 -5.88
N LEU A 182 11.90 4.22 -6.49
CA LEU A 182 11.52 3.70 -7.80
C LEU A 182 12.57 4.02 -8.87
N ASN A 183 13.18 5.20 -8.82
CA ASN A 183 14.24 5.62 -9.75
C ASN A 183 15.66 5.17 -9.33
N GLY A 184 15.77 4.23 -8.37
CA GLY A 184 17.05 3.69 -7.90
C GLY A 184 17.88 4.66 -7.04
N ASP A 185 17.36 5.84 -6.70
CA ASP A 185 18.00 6.82 -5.81
C ASP A 185 17.71 6.50 -4.34
N LEU A 186 18.26 5.39 -3.85
CA LEU A 186 18.13 4.97 -2.45
C LEU A 186 18.67 6.01 -1.44
N PRO A 187 19.83 6.67 -1.67
CA PRO A 187 20.30 7.73 -0.77
C PRO A 187 19.35 8.92 -0.69
N GLY A 188 18.81 9.34 -1.83
CA GLY A 188 17.82 10.42 -1.88
C GLY A 188 16.49 10.00 -1.26
N ALA A 189 16.10 8.73 -1.36
CA ALA A 189 14.92 8.18 -0.71
C ALA A 189 15.06 8.19 0.82
N GLU A 190 16.22 7.77 1.34
CA GLU A 190 16.55 7.82 2.77
C GLU A 190 16.48 9.26 3.29
N GLN A 191 17.11 10.20 2.56
CA GLN A 191 17.10 11.61 2.94
C GLN A 191 15.66 12.15 3.06
N ALA A 192 14.78 11.80 2.11
CA ALA A 192 13.40 12.25 2.11
C ALA A 192 12.60 11.69 3.32
N LEU A 193 12.80 10.42 3.70
CA LEU A 193 12.16 9.86 4.91
C LEU A 193 12.69 10.48 6.20
N ILE A 194 14.00 10.76 6.28
CA ILE A 194 14.58 11.48 7.44
C ILE A 194 13.97 12.89 7.54
N GLN A 195 13.80 13.58 6.41
CA GLN A 195 13.12 14.88 6.37
C GLN A 195 11.65 14.75 6.78
N ALA A 196 10.95 13.72 6.33
CA ALA A 196 9.56 13.45 6.68
C ALA A 196 9.38 13.23 8.20
N ILE A 197 10.24 12.40 8.81
CA ILE A 197 10.27 12.16 10.26
C ILE A 197 10.59 13.47 11.01
N THR A 198 11.56 14.25 10.53
CA THR A 198 11.96 15.52 11.15
C THR A 198 10.87 16.59 11.07
N ALA A 199 10.16 16.68 9.94
CA ALA A 199 9.01 17.56 9.78
C ALA A 199 7.87 17.16 10.73
N GLY A 200 7.78 15.87 11.06
CA GLY A 200 6.83 15.30 12.00
C GLY A 200 5.39 15.27 11.51
N SER A 201 4.52 14.70 12.33
CA SER A 201 3.07 14.78 12.17
C SER A 201 2.43 14.99 13.54
N ARG A 202 1.19 15.49 13.55
CA ARG A 202 0.35 15.50 14.76
C ARG A 202 -0.08 14.10 15.19
N SER A 203 0.11 13.12 14.33
CA SER A 203 -0.20 11.71 14.57
C SER A 203 1.10 10.98 14.83
N GLY A 204 1.27 10.44 16.05
CA GLY A 204 2.40 9.56 16.37
C GLY A 204 2.44 8.33 15.46
N TYR A 205 1.27 7.89 15.00
CA TYR A 205 1.13 6.81 14.03
C TYR A 205 1.78 7.14 12.68
N ASP A 206 1.59 8.34 12.12
CA ASP A 206 2.18 8.68 10.81
C ASP A 206 3.71 8.72 10.90
N VAL A 207 4.24 9.22 12.02
CA VAL A 207 5.68 9.23 12.29
C VAL A 207 6.19 7.80 12.45
N ALA A 208 5.47 6.94 13.18
CA ALA A 208 5.79 5.53 13.36
C ALA A 208 5.79 4.75 12.02
N VAL A 209 4.79 4.97 11.16
CA VAL A 209 4.75 4.43 9.79
C VAL A 209 5.95 4.90 8.98
N THR A 210 6.32 6.19 9.08
CA THR A 210 7.49 6.72 8.36
C THR A 210 8.80 6.11 8.85
N HIS A 211 8.91 5.81 10.15
CA HIS A 211 10.01 4.99 10.67
C HIS A 211 10.00 3.57 10.10
N ALA A 212 8.84 2.92 9.99
CA ALA A 212 8.73 1.60 9.39
C ALA A 212 9.14 1.61 7.90
N LEU A 213 8.70 2.60 7.11
CA LEU A 213 9.14 2.79 5.72
C LEU A 213 10.65 2.97 5.60
N LEU A 214 11.29 3.68 6.53
CA LEU A 214 12.75 3.82 6.55
C LEU A 214 13.43 2.50 6.95
N GLY A 215 12.82 1.71 7.82
CA GLY A 215 13.26 0.34 8.12
C GLY A 215 13.20 -0.57 6.90
N ASP A 216 12.10 -0.52 6.15
CA ASP A 216 11.90 -1.24 4.89
C ASP A 216 12.96 -0.87 3.85
N LEU A 217 13.27 0.42 3.71
CA LEU A 217 14.32 0.91 2.82
C LEU A 217 15.71 0.35 3.19
N TYR A 218 16.05 0.28 4.48
CA TYR A 218 17.29 -0.36 4.94
C TYR A 218 17.29 -1.87 4.74
N LEU A 219 16.15 -2.52 4.92
CA LEU A 219 15.98 -3.95 4.66
C LEU A 219 16.26 -4.27 3.18
N LYS A 220 15.74 -3.47 2.23
CA LYS A 220 16.05 -3.59 0.79
C LYS A 220 17.54 -3.43 0.48
N GLN A 221 18.25 -2.62 1.27
CA GLN A 221 19.70 -2.44 1.16
C GLN A 221 20.50 -3.58 1.84
N GLY A 222 19.84 -4.50 2.53
CA GLY A 222 20.47 -5.57 3.32
C GLY A 222 21.04 -5.10 4.67
N GLU A 223 20.70 -3.88 5.09
CA GLU A 223 21.18 -3.25 6.32
C GLU A 223 20.29 -3.61 7.51
N LEU A 224 20.28 -4.91 7.87
CA LEU A 224 19.33 -5.48 8.83
C LEU A 224 19.34 -4.79 10.21
N ASP A 225 20.53 -4.43 10.71
CA ASP A 225 20.66 -3.77 12.01
C ASP A 225 20.03 -2.35 12.00
N ARG A 226 20.21 -1.60 10.90
CA ARG A 226 19.59 -0.27 10.73
C ARG A 226 18.09 -0.38 10.52
N ALA A 227 17.63 -1.42 9.82
CA ALA A 227 16.22 -1.71 9.69
C ALA A 227 15.57 -1.97 11.06
N GLU A 228 16.17 -2.83 11.88
CA GLU A 228 15.67 -3.15 13.23
C GLU A 228 15.67 -1.92 14.17
N GLU A 229 16.67 -1.05 14.07
CA GLU A 229 16.68 0.22 14.82
C GLU A 229 15.46 1.08 14.47
N ARG A 230 15.12 1.17 13.18
CA ARG A 230 13.96 1.97 12.73
C ARG A 230 12.63 1.33 13.10
N TYR A 231 12.51 0.02 13.00
CA TYR A 231 11.35 -0.71 13.50
C TYR A 231 11.15 -0.54 15.00
N SER A 232 12.24 -0.53 15.78
CA SER A 232 12.18 -0.27 17.22
C SER A 232 11.67 1.15 17.52
N GLN A 233 12.14 2.16 16.77
CA GLN A 233 11.64 3.53 16.89
C GLN A 233 10.16 3.66 16.49
N ALA A 234 9.71 2.92 15.48
CA ALA A 234 8.30 2.86 15.12
C ALA A 234 7.44 2.26 16.26
N GLU A 235 7.89 1.15 16.86
CA GLU A 235 7.20 0.46 17.95
C GLU A 235 7.12 1.32 19.24
N GLU A 236 8.15 2.11 19.53
CA GLU A 236 8.15 3.07 20.65
C GLU A 236 7.05 4.13 20.51
N LEU A 237 6.71 4.52 19.28
CA LEU A 237 5.69 5.50 18.95
C LEU A 237 4.30 4.87 18.85
N PHE A 238 4.20 3.67 18.27
CA PHE A 238 2.95 2.94 18.11
C PHE A 238 3.20 1.44 18.19
N VAL A 239 2.65 0.82 19.24
CA VAL A 239 2.77 -0.62 19.47
C VAL A 239 1.87 -1.40 18.52
N GLY A 240 2.40 -2.46 17.92
CA GLY A 240 1.63 -3.40 17.09
C GLY A 240 1.33 -2.89 15.68
N LEU A 241 2.21 -2.08 15.09
CA LEU A 241 2.14 -1.75 13.67
C LEU A 241 2.37 -3.01 12.81
N PRO A 242 1.44 -3.39 11.92
CA PRO A 242 1.62 -4.53 11.02
C PRO A 242 2.91 -4.47 10.19
N ALA A 243 3.27 -3.27 9.70
CA ALA A 243 4.49 -3.05 8.92
C ALA A 243 5.77 -3.41 9.71
N VAL A 244 5.80 -3.12 11.02
CA VAL A 244 6.94 -3.47 11.88
C VAL A 244 7.03 -4.98 12.08
N THR A 245 5.91 -5.65 12.33
CA THR A 245 5.86 -7.12 12.43
C THR A 245 6.32 -7.78 11.14
N LEU A 246 5.85 -7.29 9.99
CA LEU A 246 6.22 -7.80 8.67
C LEU A 246 7.72 -7.59 8.38
N GLY A 247 8.23 -6.38 8.62
CA GLY A 247 9.65 -6.06 8.43
C GLY A 247 10.58 -6.91 9.30
N ARG A 248 10.21 -7.13 10.56
CA ARG A 248 10.94 -8.03 11.48
C ARG A 248 10.86 -9.49 11.07
N ALA A 249 9.71 -9.96 10.58
CA ALA A 249 9.59 -11.30 10.04
C ALA A 249 10.52 -11.50 8.83
N ARG A 250 10.62 -10.51 7.93
CA ARG A 250 11.59 -10.54 6.81
C ARG A 250 13.05 -10.54 7.28
N ILE A 251 13.39 -9.76 8.33
CA ILE A 251 14.73 -9.84 8.96
C ILE A 251 15.00 -11.26 9.47
N ALA A 252 14.06 -11.85 10.21
CA ALA A 252 14.18 -13.22 10.74
C ALA A 252 14.37 -14.24 9.59
N LEU A 253 13.62 -14.11 8.49
CA LEU A 253 13.79 -14.94 7.29
C LEU A 253 15.19 -14.78 6.68
N ALA A 254 15.68 -13.55 6.54
CA ALA A 254 17.02 -13.27 6.02
C ALA A 254 18.13 -13.87 6.91
N GLN A 255 17.90 -13.91 8.23
CA GLN A 255 18.82 -14.51 9.21
C GLN A 255 18.68 -16.04 9.32
N GLY A 256 17.62 -16.62 8.73
CA GLY A 256 17.33 -18.06 8.80
C GLY A 256 16.61 -18.50 10.08
N GLU A 257 16.03 -17.56 10.82
CA GLU A 257 15.24 -17.77 12.04
C GLU A 257 13.79 -18.18 11.69
N LEU A 258 13.66 -19.24 10.88
CA LEU A 258 12.42 -19.62 10.19
C LEU A 258 11.25 -19.87 11.14
N ALA A 259 11.50 -20.49 12.31
CA ALA A 259 10.46 -20.76 13.28
C ALA A 259 9.82 -19.48 13.84
N SER A 260 10.65 -18.48 14.19
CA SER A 260 10.17 -17.19 14.71
C SER A 260 9.48 -16.38 13.63
N ALA A 261 9.99 -16.42 12.39
CA ALA A 261 9.34 -15.76 11.26
C ALA A 261 7.94 -16.32 11.01
N VAL A 262 7.80 -17.65 10.95
CA VAL A 262 6.51 -18.31 10.75
C VAL A 262 5.52 -17.98 11.86
N GLU A 263 5.94 -18.01 13.14
CA GLU A 263 5.06 -17.67 14.27
C GLU A 263 4.56 -16.22 14.19
N SER A 264 5.45 -15.29 13.85
CA SER A 264 5.11 -13.87 13.72
C SER A 264 4.17 -13.61 12.54
N LEU A 265 4.45 -14.25 11.39
CA LEU A 265 3.61 -14.14 10.19
C LEU A 265 2.24 -14.78 10.40
N ALA A 266 2.15 -15.94 11.04
CA ALA A 266 0.87 -16.57 11.36
C ALA A 266 0.00 -15.65 12.22
N THR A 267 0.59 -15.05 13.26
CA THR A 267 -0.11 -14.06 14.11
C THR A 267 -0.53 -12.83 13.33
N LEU A 268 0.30 -12.35 12.40
CA LEU A 268 -0.01 -11.21 11.54
C LEU A 268 -1.19 -11.53 10.62
N THR A 269 -1.18 -12.69 9.96
CA THR A 269 -2.22 -13.11 9.00
C THR A 269 -3.56 -13.39 9.66
N GLU A 270 -3.60 -13.75 10.95
CA GLU A 270 -4.88 -13.84 11.69
C GLU A 270 -5.61 -12.48 11.76
N ARG A 271 -4.85 -11.37 11.72
CA ARG A 271 -5.39 -10.01 11.82
C ARG A 271 -5.47 -9.30 10.47
N LEU A 272 -4.51 -9.55 9.60
CA LEU A 272 -4.35 -8.88 8.31
C LEU A 272 -4.04 -9.93 7.22
N PRO A 273 -5.04 -10.73 6.83
CA PRO A 273 -4.88 -11.82 5.86
C PRO A 273 -4.86 -11.27 4.43
N THR A 274 -3.90 -10.40 4.10
CA THR A 274 -3.75 -9.96 2.70
C THR A 274 -3.04 -11.03 1.88
N PRO A 275 -3.26 -11.08 0.55
CA PRO A 275 -2.57 -12.02 -0.34
C PRO A 275 -1.05 -12.03 -0.14
N GLU A 276 -0.44 -10.86 0.06
CA GLU A 276 1.01 -10.71 0.23
C GLU A 276 1.48 -11.32 1.56
N ASN A 277 0.76 -11.06 2.66
CA ASN A 277 1.14 -11.59 3.98
C ASN A 277 0.97 -13.12 4.03
N LEU A 278 -0.10 -13.64 3.41
CA LEU A 278 -0.36 -15.07 3.32
C LEU A 278 0.65 -15.77 2.40
N THR A 279 1.03 -15.14 1.28
CA THR A 279 2.07 -15.65 0.39
C THR A 279 3.41 -15.72 1.12
N LEU A 280 3.81 -14.66 1.84
CA LEU A 280 5.04 -14.66 2.62
C LEU A 280 5.01 -15.71 3.74
N LEU A 281 3.86 -15.91 4.39
CA LEU A 281 3.68 -16.99 5.37
C LEU A 281 3.89 -18.37 4.73
N GLY A 282 3.27 -18.63 3.56
CA GLY A 282 3.43 -19.88 2.84
C GLY A 282 4.88 -20.13 2.42
N GLU A 283 5.57 -19.12 1.91
CA GLU A 283 6.99 -19.20 1.56
C GLU A 283 7.88 -19.46 2.79
N ALA A 284 7.60 -18.80 3.91
CA ALA A 284 8.28 -19.04 5.18
C ALA A 284 8.06 -20.48 5.69
N LEU A 285 6.84 -21.01 5.54
CA LEU A 285 6.47 -22.38 5.90
C LEU A 285 7.20 -23.40 5.01
N ILE A 286 7.29 -23.16 3.69
CA ILE A 286 8.09 -23.98 2.77
C ILE A 286 9.56 -23.99 3.21
N ALA A 287 10.13 -22.81 3.48
CA ALA A 287 11.52 -22.71 3.94
C ALA A 287 11.73 -23.49 5.25
N ALA A 288 10.74 -23.51 6.14
CA ALA A 288 10.72 -24.27 7.38
C ALA A 288 10.40 -25.77 7.19
N SER A 289 10.24 -26.26 5.96
CA SER A 289 9.84 -27.63 5.62
C SER A 289 8.45 -28.05 6.16
N ARG A 290 7.56 -27.07 6.39
CA ARG A 290 6.17 -27.25 6.86
C ARG A 290 5.19 -27.16 5.68
N VAL A 291 5.36 -28.05 4.71
CA VAL A 291 4.72 -27.95 3.37
C VAL A 291 3.20 -27.98 3.44
N THR A 292 2.60 -28.86 4.25
CA THR A 292 1.12 -28.94 4.35
C THR A 292 0.51 -27.64 4.88
N GLU A 293 1.16 -26.99 5.83
CA GLU A 293 0.67 -25.70 6.35
C GLU A 293 0.87 -24.57 5.33
N ALA A 294 1.88 -24.67 4.46
CA ALA A 294 2.05 -23.73 3.36
C ALA A 294 0.92 -23.86 2.33
N GLU A 295 0.50 -25.09 2.02
CA GLU A 295 -0.65 -25.35 1.14
C GLU A 295 -1.94 -24.71 1.70
N ASP A 296 -2.16 -24.78 3.02
CA ASP A 296 -3.29 -24.11 3.67
C ASP A 296 -3.20 -22.58 3.56
N ALA A 297 -2.00 -21.99 3.74
CA ALA A 297 -1.78 -20.55 3.60
C ALA A 297 -2.06 -20.07 2.16
N PHE A 298 -1.59 -20.81 1.16
CA PHE A 298 -1.83 -20.52 -0.26
C PHE A 298 -3.29 -20.70 -0.67
N ALA A 299 -3.97 -21.74 -0.19
CA ALA A 299 -5.41 -21.89 -0.41
C ALA A 299 -6.22 -20.72 0.20
N THR A 300 -5.71 -20.10 1.28
CA THR A 300 -6.35 -18.92 1.88
C THR A 300 -6.18 -17.67 1.00
N VAL A 301 -5.10 -17.55 0.22
CA VAL A 301 -4.90 -16.44 -0.73
C VAL A 301 -6.06 -16.36 -1.71
N GLU A 302 -6.41 -17.48 -2.35
CA GLU A 302 -7.50 -17.54 -3.33
C GLU A 302 -8.85 -17.09 -2.72
N VAL A 303 -9.15 -17.54 -1.49
CA VAL A 303 -10.39 -17.16 -0.79
C VAL A 303 -10.42 -15.66 -0.48
N VAL A 304 -9.28 -15.10 -0.04
CA VAL A 304 -9.18 -13.67 0.25
C VAL A 304 -9.36 -12.85 -1.03
N GLU A 305 -8.74 -13.25 -2.13
CA GLU A 305 -8.85 -12.52 -3.41
C GLU A 305 -10.27 -12.56 -3.97
N GLU A 306 -11.00 -13.68 -3.83
CA GLU A 306 -12.43 -13.73 -4.17
C GLU A 306 -13.24 -12.72 -3.34
N LEU A 307 -12.98 -12.61 -2.03
CA LEU A 307 -13.64 -11.62 -1.18
C LEU A 307 -13.27 -10.17 -1.54
N GLN A 308 -12.03 -9.95 -1.98
CA GLN A 308 -11.55 -8.64 -2.43
C GLN A 308 -12.22 -8.24 -3.75
N LEU A 309 -12.33 -9.17 -4.70
CA LEU A 309 -13.05 -8.98 -5.97
C LEU A 309 -14.53 -8.66 -5.73
N ASP A 310 -15.20 -9.40 -4.84
CA ASP A 310 -16.61 -9.15 -4.47
C ASP A 310 -16.80 -7.76 -3.82
N ALA A 311 -15.76 -7.23 -3.18
CA ALA A 311 -15.76 -5.89 -2.61
C ALA A 311 -15.34 -4.78 -3.60
N GLY A 312 -15.07 -5.13 -4.86
CA GLY A 312 -14.70 -4.20 -5.92
C GLY A 312 -13.21 -3.83 -5.95
N ILE A 313 -12.34 -4.59 -5.30
CA ILE A 313 -10.89 -4.35 -5.36
C ILE A 313 -10.33 -5.01 -6.63
N VAL A 314 -9.50 -4.27 -7.36
CA VAL A 314 -8.72 -4.81 -8.49
C VAL A 314 -7.48 -5.52 -7.94
N VAL A 315 -7.45 -6.86 -8.06
CA VAL A 315 -6.39 -7.74 -7.52
C VAL A 315 -5.53 -8.39 -8.61
N ASP A 316 -5.64 -7.93 -9.85
CA ASP A 316 -5.09 -8.60 -11.03
C ASP A 316 -3.56 -8.79 -10.99
N LEU A 317 -2.79 -7.78 -10.57
CA LEU A 317 -1.33 -7.86 -10.50
C LEU A 317 -0.86 -8.77 -9.37
N GLU A 318 -1.47 -8.61 -8.19
CA GLU A 318 -1.14 -9.34 -6.98
C GLU A 318 -1.44 -10.85 -7.18
N LEU A 319 -2.62 -11.16 -7.71
CA LEU A 319 -3.01 -12.52 -8.09
C LEU A 319 -2.17 -13.05 -9.26
N ALA A 320 -1.89 -12.24 -10.29
CA ALA A 320 -1.00 -12.67 -11.38
C ALA A 320 0.36 -13.12 -10.87
N ARG A 321 0.92 -12.37 -9.91
CA ARG A 321 2.19 -12.72 -9.29
C ARG A 321 2.09 -13.99 -8.47
N PHE A 322 1.08 -14.11 -7.62
CA PHE A 322 0.86 -15.30 -6.81
C PHE A 322 0.71 -16.56 -7.69
N GLU A 323 -0.12 -16.49 -8.73
CA GLU A 323 -0.33 -17.57 -9.70
C GLU A 323 0.95 -17.90 -10.47
N ALA A 324 1.74 -16.87 -10.84
CA ALA A 324 3.00 -17.07 -11.53
C ALA A 324 3.97 -17.86 -10.67
N ASP A 325 4.01 -17.64 -9.36
CA ASP A 325 4.93 -18.31 -8.44
C ASP A 325 4.42 -19.68 -7.98
N HIS A 326 3.19 -19.73 -7.49
CA HIS A 326 2.64 -20.83 -6.70
C HIS A 326 1.41 -21.52 -7.32
N GLY A 327 0.82 -20.94 -8.37
CA GLY A 327 -0.44 -21.41 -8.97
C GLY A 327 -0.32 -21.87 -10.42
N ASP A 328 -1.30 -21.53 -11.25
CA ASP A 328 -1.40 -21.87 -12.67
C ASP A 328 -0.72 -20.79 -13.56
N PRO A 329 0.39 -21.12 -14.24
CA PRO A 329 1.09 -20.18 -15.12
C PRO A 329 0.24 -19.59 -16.26
N ALA A 330 -0.78 -20.31 -16.74
CA ALA A 330 -1.65 -19.79 -17.80
C ALA A 330 -2.63 -18.75 -17.25
N ARG A 331 -3.15 -18.98 -16.04
CA ARG A 331 -3.96 -17.99 -15.32
C ARG A 331 -3.14 -16.76 -14.97
N ALA A 332 -1.90 -16.97 -14.50
CA ALA A 332 -0.95 -15.90 -14.22
C ALA A 332 -0.76 -14.97 -15.42
N LEU A 333 -0.52 -15.52 -16.62
CA LEU A 333 -0.35 -14.72 -17.83
C LEU A 333 -1.61 -13.91 -18.17
N SER A 334 -2.79 -14.52 -18.12
CA SER A 334 -4.04 -13.82 -18.43
C SER A 334 -4.29 -12.64 -17.49
N LEU A 335 -3.93 -12.77 -16.22
CA LEU A 335 -4.06 -11.70 -15.23
C LEU A 335 -2.97 -10.64 -15.40
N ALA A 336 -1.74 -11.05 -15.68
CA ALA A 336 -0.64 -10.13 -15.95
C ALA A 336 -0.90 -9.27 -17.21
N GLU A 337 -1.51 -9.85 -18.24
CA GLU A 337 -1.96 -9.12 -19.43
C GLU A 337 -2.99 -8.04 -19.08
N ALA A 338 -3.99 -8.37 -18.25
CA ALA A 338 -4.98 -7.41 -17.78
C ALA A 338 -4.35 -6.29 -16.93
N ALA A 339 -3.52 -6.67 -15.95
CA ALA A 339 -2.83 -5.74 -15.08
C ALA A 339 -1.92 -4.78 -15.86
N TYR A 340 -1.11 -5.29 -16.79
CA TYR A 340 -0.22 -4.46 -17.60
C TYR A 340 -0.98 -3.53 -18.55
N ALA A 341 -2.12 -3.97 -19.09
CA ALA A 341 -2.94 -3.12 -19.95
C ALA A 341 -3.55 -1.91 -19.20
N GLU A 342 -3.94 -2.10 -17.94
CA GLU A 342 -4.51 -1.03 -17.11
C GLU A 342 -3.45 -0.16 -16.42
N ARG A 343 -2.40 -0.79 -15.88
CA ARG A 343 -1.33 -0.15 -15.12
C ARG A 343 0.06 -0.59 -15.62
N PRO A 344 0.62 0.01 -16.69
CA PRO A 344 1.93 -0.35 -17.26
C PRO A 344 3.11 0.16 -16.39
N THR A 345 3.13 -0.26 -15.13
CA THR A 345 4.19 0.02 -14.16
C THR A 345 5.38 -0.89 -14.40
N VAL A 346 6.54 -0.56 -13.82
CA VAL A 346 7.70 -1.47 -13.80
C VAL A 346 7.38 -2.81 -13.13
N PHE A 347 6.48 -2.83 -12.14
CA PHE A 347 6.03 -4.05 -11.48
C PHE A 347 5.12 -4.89 -12.37
N ALA A 348 4.15 -4.26 -13.06
CA ALA A 348 3.30 -4.97 -14.03
C ALA A 348 4.12 -5.54 -15.18
N ALA A 349 5.11 -4.80 -15.69
CA ALA A 349 6.06 -5.33 -16.67
C ALA A 349 6.84 -6.52 -16.09
N GLY A 350 7.31 -6.44 -14.85
CA GLY A 350 8.00 -7.53 -14.17
C GLY A 350 7.15 -8.80 -14.06
N VAL A 351 5.90 -8.67 -13.61
CA VAL A 351 4.95 -9.79 -13.49
C VAL A 351 4.57 -10.37 -14.85
N MET A 352 4.39 -9.53 -15.88
CA MET A 352 4.16 -9.97 -17.26
C MET A 352 5.35 -10.77 -17.81
N GLY A 353 6.56 -10.25 -17.66
CA GLY A 353 7.79 -10.94 -18.05
C GLY A 353 7.96 -12.27 -17.32
N TRP A 354 7.70 -12.30 -16.00
CA TRP A 354 7.76 -13.51 -15.21
C TRP A 354 6.73 -14.55 -15.66
N SER A 355 5.49 -14.13 -15.88
CA SER A 355 4.40 -15.02 -16.31
C SER A 355 4.70 -15.65 -17.68
N LEU A 356 5.18 -14.86 -18.64
CA LEU A 356 5.65 -15.35 -19.94
C LEU A 356 6.80 -16.34 -19.81
N TYR A 357 7.77 -16.05 -18.95
CA TYR A 357 8.88 -16.97 -18.69
C TYR A 357 8.39 -18.30 -18.10
N ARG A 358 7.44 -18.27 -17.16
CA ARG A 358 6.87 -19.45 -16.50
C ARG A 358 6.14 -20.39 -17.46
N ILE A 359 5.57 -19.87 -18.56
CA ILE A 359 4.97 -20.71 -19.61
C ILE A 359 5.95 -21.12 -20.73
N GLY A 360 7.23 -20.72 -20.63
CA GLY A 360 8.28 -21.07 -21.58
C GLY A 360 8.45 -20.10 -22.76
N GLU A 361 7.74 -18.97 -22.76
CA GLU A 361 7.82 -17.92 -23.79
C GLU A 361 8.95 -16.93 -23.49
N THR A 362 10.17 -17.43 -23.35
CA THR A 362 11.33 -16.63 -22.90
C THR A 362 11.67 -15.46 -23.83
N GLU A 363 11.52 -15.63 -25.15
CA GLU A 363 11.77 -14.53 -26.10
C GLU A 363 10.76 -13.40 -25.95
N ALA A 364 9.49 -13.72 -25.64
CA ALA A 364 8.45 -12.74 -25.38
C ALA A 364 8.60 -12.07 -24.00
N ALA A 365 9.15 -12.78 -23.01
CA ALA A 365 9.39 -12.26 -21.66
C ALA A 365 10.45 -11.15 -21.62
N LEU A 366 11.48 -11.24 -22.46
CA LEU A 366 12.64 -10.34 -22.44
C LEU A 366 12.29 -8.84 -22.53
N PRO A 367 11.47 -8.35 -23.47
CA PRO A 367 11.13 -6.91 -23.51
C PRO A 367 10.48 -6.42 -22.21
N TYR A 368 9.62 -7.21 -21.58
CA TYR A 368 8.99 -6.85 -20.31
C TYR A 368 9.98 -6.89 -19.14
N ALA A 369 10.95 -7.82 -19.17
CA ALA A 369 12.06 -7.86 -18.23
C ALA A 369 12.97 -6.63 -18.32
N GLU A 370 13.21 -6.14 -19.53
CA GLU A 370 13.99 -4.92 -19.74
C GLU A 370 13.21 -3.68 -19.29
N GLU A 371 11.90 -3.65 -19.57
CA GLU A 371 11.01 -2.57 -19.15
C GLU A 371 10.88 -2.49 -17.62
N SER A 372 10.79 -3.63 -16.92
CA SER A 372 10.71 -3.66 -15.46
C SER A 372 11.94 -3.06 -14.77
N LEU A 373 13.08 -3.02 -15.46
CA LEU A 373 14.33 -2.46 -14.97
C LEU A 373 14.60 -1.03 -15.45
N ARG A 374 13.71 -0.42 -16.25
CA ARG A 374 13.96 0.86 -16.95
C ARG A 374 14.26 2.03 -16.03
N LEU A 375 13.73 2.01 -14.81
CA LEU A 375 13.94 3.07 -13.81
C LEU A 375 15.19 2.84 -12.95
N GLY A 376 15.87 1.69 -13.08
CA GLY A 376 16.94 1.32 -12.17
C GLY A 376 16.44 0.95 -10.76
N THR A 377 15.14 0.67 -10.61
CA THR A 377 14.53 0.24 -9.34
C THR A 377 15.30 -0.94 -8.75
N LEU A 378 15.75 -0.80 -7.51
CA LEU A 378 16.51 -1.84 -6.82
C LEU A 378 15.57 -2.68 -5.96
N ASP A 379 14.74 -3.49 -6.62
CA ASP A 379 13.82 -4.42 -5.97
C ASP A 379 14.15 -5.88 -6.33
N ALA A 380 14.00 -6.79 -5.38
CA ALA A 380 14.18 -8.22 -5.60
C ALA A 380 13.08 -8.81 -6.50
N GLU A 381 11.90 -8.18 -6.51
CA GLU A 381 10.75 -8.65 -7.29
C GLU A 381 10.87 -8.35 -8.79
N LEU A 382 11.71 -7.39 -9.16
CA LEU A 382 11.91 -6.97 -10.56
C LEU A 382 13.06 -7.70 -11.26
N ARG A 383 13.77 -8.59 -10.54
CA ARG A 383 14.94 -9.31 -11.07
C ARG A 383 14.54 -10.71 -11.54
N LEU A 384 14.40 -10.85 -12.86
CA LEU A 384 14.21 -12.11 -13.58
C LEU A 384 15.51 -12.92 -13.71
#